data_AF-A0A1U9NLM6-F1
#
_entry.id   AF-A0A1U9NLM6-F1
#
_cell.length_a   1.000
_cell.length_b   1.000
_cell.length_c   1.000
_cell.angle_alpha   90.00
_cell.angle_beta   90.00
_cell.angle_gamma   90.00
#
_symmetry.space_group_name_H-M   'P 1'
#
loop_
_entity.id
_entity.type
_entity.pdbx_description
1 polymer ?
#
loop_
_entity_poly.entity_id
_entity_poly.type
_entity_poly.pdbx_seq_one_letter_code
_entity_poly.pdbx_strand_id
1 'polypeptide(L)'
;MPLYLPDDFWLLADSLWTDFVISFTLFTSVCYAVLSRRLNHHRPAAAASTAIGLALSLSLTFWQSANNFSLADLGPLAVSFAAVVIAVVIFGVFRQVVGSLPAAMLSFGVCLVTALSPGLNPPISHDLIALVAFLIVAAALYMVLTNHGQPRIYPQSTPPQSSPDKQRQPAQLSASIEKQICQAEQNSTRLENDPQNIGQLQRQIEDILPKTSALTDQMARLRKQAAFVKNGQLQRIKKLRMRLMRTPPEQRAAVAANMKKAYKELKFDDRIERLDYAVAETEKRVRDCLNRSIQLLNAGDTAGLIRMLDRARRLQRHNQKLETVIERSKEKLIGQYDQFEQSQSRNYTKQEIKGDNR
;
A
#
# COMPACT_ATOMS: atom_id res chain seq x y z
N MET A 1 -48.19 -24.17 -35.93
CA MET A 1 -47.36 -23.46 -36.92
C MET A 1 -45.92 -23.50 -36.45
N PRO A 2 -45.00 -24.17 -37.15
CA PRO A 2 -43.58 -24.12 -36.82
C PRO A 2 -43.05 -22.71 -37.12
N LEU A 3 -42.42 -22.08 -36.11
CA LEU A 3 -41.68 -20.84 -36.29
C LEU A 3 -40.42 -21.15 -37.09
N TYR A 4 -40.46 -20.88 -38.40
CA TYR A 4 -39.27 -20.85 -39.24
C TYR A 4 -38.43 -19.65 -38.81
N LEU A 5 -37.44 -19.90 -37.96
CA LEU A 5 -36.33 -18.96 -37.78
C LEU A 5 -35.50 -18.99 -39.06
N PRO A 6 -35.18 -17.83 -39.67
CA PRO A 6 -34.34 -17.76 -40.86
C PRO A 6 -33.00 -18.45 -40.60
N ASP A 7 -32.47 -19.20 -41.57
CA ASP A 7 -31.16 -19.88 -41.43
C ASP A 7 -30.02 -18.88 -41.12
N ASP A 8 -30.19 -17.61 -41.50
CA ASP A 8 -29.27 -16.51 -41.21
C ASP A 8 -29.15 -16.21 -39.70
N PHE A 9 -30.16 -16.56 -38.90
CA PHE A 9 -30.15 -16.34 -37.45
C PHE A 9 -29.05 -17.14 -36.76
N TRP A 10 -28.82 -18.38 -37.19
CA TRP A 10 -27.81 -19.25 -36.60
C TRP A 10 -26.39 -18.77 -36.93
N LEU A 11 -26.17 -18.27 -38.16
CA LEU A 11 -24.88 -17.68 -38.57
C LEU A 11 -24.56 -16.40 -37.79
N LEU A 12 -25.55 -15.53 -37.57
CA LEU A 12 -25.42 -14.34 -36.74
C LEU A 12 -25.14 -14.68 -35.27
N ALA A 13 -25.84 -15.69 -34.73
CA ALA A 13 -25.64 -16.15 -33.37
C ALA A 13 -24.24 -16.72 -33.14
N ASP A 14 -23.71 -17.51 -34.08
CA ASP A 14 -22.38 -18.11 -33.98
C ASP A 14 -21.25 -17.07 -34.02
N SER A 15 -21.37 -16.04 -34.87
CA SER A 15 -20.39 -14.96 -34.93
C SER A 15 -20.41 -14.10 -33.65
N LEU A 16 -21.59 -13.69 -33.20
CA LEU A 16 -21.74 -12.85 -32.01
C LEU A 16 -21.29 -13.55 -30.74
N TRP A 17 -21.55 -14.86 -30.64
CA TRP A 17 -21.14 -15.65 -29.48
C TRP A 17 -19.62 -15.77 -29.39
N THR A 18 -18.96 -15.98 -30.52
CA THR A 18 -17.49 -16.07 -30.58
C THR A 18 -16.84 -14.77 -30.14
N ASP A 19 -17.32 -13.63 -30.65
CA ASP A 19 -16.80 -12.29 -30.30
C ASP A 19 -17.08 -11.93 -28.82
N PHE A 20 -18.23 -12.36 -28.29
CA PHE A 20 -18.55 -12.21 -26.88
C PHE A 20 -17.58 -13.00 -25.98
N VAL A 21 -17.32 -14.28 -26.29
CA VAL A 21 -16.42 -15.13 -25.49
C VAL A 21 -14.99 -14.60 -25.50
N ILE A 22 -14.49 -14.14 -26.65
CA ILE A 22 -13.15 -13.56 -26.77
C ILE A 22 -13.04 -12.26 -25.96
N SER A 23 -14.00 -11.35 -26.11
CA SER A 23 -13.98 -10.08 -25.37
C SER A 23 -14.17 -10.29 -23.87
N PHE A 24 -15.04 -11.20 -23.45
CA PHE A 24 -15.26 -11.53 -22.05
C PHE A 24 -14.00 -12.07 -21.38
N THR A 25 -13.35 -13.07 -21.99
CA THR A 25 -12.12 -13.67 -21.44
C THR A 25 -10.99 -12.64 -21.35
N LEU A 26 -10.84 -11.79 -22.36
CA LEU A 26 -9.83 -10.72 -22.38
C LEU A 26 -10.08 -9.69 -21.27
N PHE A 27 -11.30 -9.15 -21.17
CA PHE A 27 -11.61 -8.14 -20.16
C PHE A 27 -11.55 -8.71 -18.75
N THR A 28 -12.06 -9.93 -18.52
CA THR A 28 -11.97 -10.58 -17.21
C THR A 28 -10.51 -10.82 -16.82
N SER A 29 -9.65 -11.29 -17.72
CA SER A 29 -8.21 -11.49 -17.47
C SER A 29 -7.51 -10.19 -17.06
N VAL A 30 -7.72 -9.11 -17.81
CA VAL A 30 -7.10 -7.80 -17.54
C VAL A 30 -7.61 -7.22 -16.23
N CYS A 31 -8.92 -7.22 -16.01
CA CYS A 31 -9.52 -6.74 -14.76
C CYS A 31 -9.03 -7.57 -13.56
N TYR A 32 -8.94 -8.89 -13.70
CA TYR A 32 -8.44 -9.77 -12.63
C TYR A 32 -6.98 -9.46 -12.28
N ALA A 33 -6.12 -9.27 -13.28
CA ALA A 33 -4.71 -8.91 -13.05
C ALA A 33 -4.57 -7.59 -12.27
N VAL A 34 -5.43 -6.61 -12.54
CA VAL A 34 -5.43 -5.31 -11.85
C VAL A 34 -6.04 -5.42 -10.45
N LEU A 35 -7.19 -6.08 -10.30
CA LEU A 35 -7.94 -6.18 -9.05
C LEU A 35 -7.30 -7.12 -8.03
N SER A 36 -6.72 -8.23 -8.48
CA SER A 36 -6.02 -9.19 -7.60
C SER A 36 -4.87 -8.54 -6.86
N ARG A 37 -4.15 -7.61 -7.51
CA ARG A 37 -3.06 -6.83 -6.91
C ARG A 37 -3.55 -5.76 -5.92
N ARG A 38 -4.77 -5.23 -6.08
CA ARG A 38 -5.32 -4.19 -5.17
C ARG A 38 -6.03 -4.76 -3.96
N LEU A 39 -6.75 -5.86 -4.11
CA LEU A 39 -7.68 -6.35 -3.08
C LEU A 39 -7.04 -7.32 -2.08
N ASN A 40 -5.79 -7.76 -2.29
CA ASN A 40 -5.04 -8.72 -1.45
C ASN A 40 -5.79 -10.04 -1.14
N HIS A 41 -6.95 -10.27 -1.74
CA HIS A 41 -7.83 -11.42 -1.54
C HIS A 41 -8.28 -11.93 -2.90
N HIS A 42 -7.99 -13.20 -3.19
CA HIS A 42 -8.24 -13.82 -4.50
C HIS A 42 -9.73 -13.93 -4.85
N ARG A 43 -10.58 -14.25 -3.86
CA ARG A 43 -12.03 -14.46 -4.07
C ARG A 43 -12.81 -13.20 -4.50
N PRO A 44 -12.71 -12.04 -3.80
CA PRO A 44 -13.42 -10.84 -4.21
C PRO A 44 -12.87 -10.25 -5.51
N ALA A 45 -11.57 -10.43 -5.78
CA ALA A 45 -10.96 -9.99 -7.03
C ALA A 45 -11.52 -10.74 -8.24
N ALA A 46 -11.67 -12.06 -8.14
CA ALA A 46 -12.26 -12.89 -9.19
C ALA A 46 -13.70 -12.46 -9.49
N ALA A 47 -14.56 -12.38 -8.47
CA ALA A 47 -15.96 -11.98 -8.63
C ALA A 47 -16.10 -10.59 -9.27
N ALA A 48 -15.32 -9.61 -8.80
CA ALA A 48 -15.34 -8.25 -9.35
C ALA A 48 -14.84 -8.22 -10.80
N SER A 49 -13.78 -8.96 -11.15
CA SER A 49 -13.26 -8.99 -12.51
C SER A 49 -14.20 -9.68 -13.49
N THR A 50 -14.93 -10.71 -13.05
CA THR A 50 -15.92 -11.40 -13.89
C THR A 50 -17.10 -10.46 -14.16
N ALA A 51 -17.60 -9.77 -13.13
CA ALA A 51 -18.70 -8.82 -13.30
C ALA A 51 -18.35 -7.66 -14.25
N ILE A 52 -17.14 -7.09 -14.10
CA ILE A 52 -16.67 -6.00 -14.97
C ILE A 52 -16.41 -6.51 -16.39
N GLY A 53 -15.79 -7.68 -16.54
CA GLY A 53 -15.56 -8.28 -17.86
C GLY A 53 -16.84 -8.59 -18.61
N LEU A 54 -17.88 -9.06 -17.89
CA LEU A 54 -19.22 -9.30 -18.45
C LEU A 54 -19.86 -7.98 -18.91
N ALA A 55 -19.83 -6.94 -18.08
CA ALA A 55 -20.40 -5.64 -18.44
C ALA A 55 -19.73 -5.02 -19.68
N LEU A 56 -18.40 -5.13 -19.77
CA LEU A 56 -17.62 -4.60 -20.90
C LEU A 56 -17.83 -5.40 -22.18
N SER A 57 -17.87 -6.74 -22.10
CA SER A 57 -18.13 -7.60 -23.26
C SER A 57 -19.54 -7.37 -23.80
N LEU A 58 -20.58 -7.34 -22.96
CA LEU A 58 -21.94 -7.02 -23.39
C LEU A 58 -22.04 -5.63 -24.04
N SER A 59 -21.38 -4.63 -23.47
CA SER A 59 -21.37 -3.27 -24.04
C SER A 59 -20.71 -3.24 -25.43
N LEU A 60 -19.64 -4.01 -25.61
CA LEU A 60 -18.94 -4.11 -26.89
C LEU A 60 -19.76 -4.87 -27.94
N THR A 61 -20.36 -6.00 -27.57
CA THR A 61 -21.23 -6.80 -28.46
C THR A 61 -22.47 -6.02 -28.87
N PHE A 62 -23.07 -5.26 -27.95
CA PHE A 62 -24.20 -4.39 -28.27
C PHE A 62 -23.80 -3.27 -29.25
N TRP A 63 -22.63 -2.65 -29.04
CA TRP A 63 -22.10 -1.63 -29.93
C TRP A 63 -21.78 -2.18 -31.33
N GLN A 64 -21.26 -3.41 -31.43
CA GLN A 64 -21.02 -4.09 -32.71
C GLN A 64 -22.32 -4.33 -33.48
N SER A 65 -23.31 -4.88 -32.77
CA SER A 65 -24.64 -5.12 -33.34
C SER A 65 -25.30 -3.83 -33.84
N ALA A 66 -25.10 -2.70 -33.16
CA ALA A 66 -25.65 -1.41 -33.58
C ALA A 66 -24.97 -0.82 -34.82
N ASN A 67 -23.70 -1.15 -35.10
CA ASN A 67 -22.92 -0.54 -36.18
C ASN A 67 -22.61 -1.51 -37.34
N ASN A 68 -23.12 -2.74 -37.32
CA ASN A 68 -22.86 -3.78 -38.32
C ASN A 68 -21.35 -4.04 -38.58
N PHE A 69 -20.51 -3.89 -37.54
CA PHE A 69 -19.09 -4.21 -37.63
C PHE A 69 -18.80 -5.57 -36.98
N SER A 70 -18.22 -6.50 -37.73
CA SER A 70 -17.70 -7.76 -37.20
C SER A 70 -16.27 -7.55 -36.67
N LEU A 71 -15.91 -8.26 -35.59
CA LEU A 71 -14.53 -8.25 -35.08
C LEU A 71 -13.52 -8.79 -36.13
N ALA A 72 -13.99 -9.63 -37.05
CA ALA A 72 -13.21 -10.15 -38.16
C ALA A 72 -12.78 -9.04 -39.14
N ASP A 73 -13.64 -8.03 -39.35
CA ASP A 73 -13.36 -6.89 -40.22
C ASP A 73 -12.53 -5.80 -39.51
N LEU A 74 -12.40 -5.89 -38.19
CA LEU A 74 -11.63 -4.96 -37.38
C LEU A 74 -10.10 -5.13 -37.52
N GLY A 75 -9.62 -6.01 -38.42
CA GLY A 75 -8.23 -6.47 -38.58
C GLY A 75 -7.14 -5.60 -37.92
N PRO A 76 -6.76 -4.44 -38.49
CA PRO A 76 -5.71 -3.57 -37.93
C PRO A 76 -6.08 -2.88 -36.62
N LEU A 77 -7.37 -2.60 -36.42
CA LEU A 77 -7.89 -1.87 -35.26
C LEU A 77 -7.95 -2.77 -34.01
N ALA A 78 -8.27 -4.06 -34.17
CA ALA A 78 -8.15 -5.06 -33.10
C ALA A 78 -6.69 -5.22 -32.64
N VAL A 79 -5.74 -5.21 -33.58
CA VAL A 79 -4.28 -5.22 -33.27
C VAL A 79 -3.89 -3.97 -32.50
N SER A 80 -4.43 -2.79 -32.86
CA SER A 80 -4.17 -1.55 -32.11
C SER A 80 -4.73 -1.58 -30.68
N PHE A 81 -5.92 -2.16 -30.48
CA PHE A 81 -6.53 -2.27 -29.16
C PHE A 81 -5.77 -3.28 -28.27
N ALA A 82 -5.37 -4.41 -28.84
CA ALA A 82 -4.52 -5.39 -28.17
C ALA A 82 -3.17 -4.78 -27.77
N ALA A 83 -2.55 -4.00 -28.66
CA ALA A 83 -1.31 -3.29 -28.38
C ALA A 83 -1.45 -2.29 -27.21
N VAL A 84 -2.55 -1.53 -27.15
CA VAL A 84 -2.83 -0.60 -26.05
C VAL A 84 -3.02 -1.35 -24.73
N VAL A 85 -3.77 -2.45 -24.74
CA VAL A 85 -3.96 -3.29 -23.54
C VAL A 85 -2.63 -3.87 -23.05
N ILE A 86 -1.81 -4.39 -23.96
CA ILE A 86 -0.45 -4.88 -23.64
C ILE A 86 0.41 -3.75 -23.07
N ALA A 87 0.38 -2.55 -23.66
CA ALA A 87 1.12 -1.39 -23.17
C ALA A 87 0.69 -0.98 -21.75
N VAL A 88 -0.60 -1.02 -21.43
CA VAL A 88 -1.13 -0.74 -20.08
C VAL A 88 -0.72 -1.82 -19.07
N VAL A 89 -0.69 -3.09 -19.47
CA VAL A 89 -0.23 -4.19 -18.61
C VAL A 89 1.28 -4.06 -18.34
N ILE A 90 2.08 -3.80 -19.37
CA ILE A 90 3.52 -3.55 -19.27
C ILE A 90 3.77 -2.34 -18.36
N PHE A 91 3.03 -1.23 -18.53
CA PHE A 91 3.11 -0.07 -17.64
C PHE A 91 2.89 -0.45 -16.18
N GLY A 92 1.86 -1.24 -15.90
CA GLY A 92 1.53 -1.70 -14.54
C GLY A 92 2.63 -2.55 -13.90
N VAL A 93 3.36 -3.34 -14.68
CA VAL A 93 4.50 -4.15 -14.21
C VAL A 93 5.74 -3.27 -13.98
N PHE A 94 6.12 -2.45 -14.97
CA PHE A 94 7.33 -1.62 -14.89
C PHE A 94 7.24 -0.50 -13.86
N ARG A 95 6.05 0.06 -13.62
CA ARG A 95 5.81 1.07 -12.58
C ARG A 95 6.24 0.61 -11.18
N GLN A 96 6.22 -0.69 -10.91
CA GLN A 96 6.60 -1.25 -9.61
C GLN A 96 8.11 -1.34 -9.41
N VAL A 97 8.88 -1.46 -10.51
CA VAL A 97 10.34 -1.67 -10.46
C VAL A 97 11.10 -0.35 -10.61
N VAL A 98 10.62 0.56 -11.46
CA VAL A 98 11.38 1.76 -11.89
C VAL A 98 10.70 3.07 -11.46
N GLY A 99 9.54 3.01 -10.81
CA GLY A 99 8.74 4.18 -10.46
C GLY A 99 7.76 4.61 -11.56
N SER A 100 6.90 5.58 -11.26
CA SER A 100 5.69 5.89 -12.04
C SER A 100 5.90 6.65 -13.34
N LEU A 101 7.03 7.34 -13.53
CA LEU A 101 7.26 8.21 -14.67
C LEU A 101 7.90 7.48 -15.87
N PRO A 102 8.97 6.67 -15.69
CA PRO A 102 9.64 6.00 -16.82
C PRO A 102 8.76 4.93 -17.47
N ALA A 103 7.95 4.25 -16.65
CA ALA A 103 7.01 3.26 -17.15
C ALA A 103 5.97 3.89 -18.10
N ALA A 104 5.53 5.13 -17.82
CA ALA A 104 4.48 5.78 -18.60
C ALA A 104 4.97 6.10 -20.01
N MET A 105 6.24 6.49 -20.11
CA MET A 105 6.88 6.79 -21.40
C MET A 105 7.15 5.52 -22.23
N LEU A 106 7.51 4.40 -21.60
CA LEU A 106 7.65 3.12 -22.29
C LEU A 106 6.31 2.63 -22.87
N SER A 107 5.23 2.71 -22.11
CA SER A 107 3.89 2.35 -22.62
C SER A 107 3.44 3.28 -23.75
N PHE A 108 3.78 4.57 -23.67
CA PHE A 108 3.45 5.52 -24.72
C PHE A 108 4.23 5.23 -26.02
N GLY A 109 5.51 4.86 -25.90
CA GLY A 109 6.35 4.45 -27.02
C GLY A 109 5.83 3.20 -27.74
N VAL A 110 5.37 2.19 -26.99
CA VAL A 110 4.77 0.97 -27.58
C VAL A 110 3.46 1.27 -28.30
N CYS A 111 2.58 2.11 -27.73
CA CYS A 111 1.37 2.57 -28.41
C CYS A 111 1.67 3.36 -29.70
N LEU A 112 2.73 4.17 -29.69
CA LEU A 112 3.11 4.99 -30.84
C LEU A 112 3.68 4.15 -31.99
N VAL A 113 4.56 3.19 -31.68
CA VAL A 113 5.15 2.27 -32.67
C VAL A 113 4.09 1.37 -33.30
N THR A 114 3.09 0.95 -32.53
CA THR A 114 1.99 0.12 -33.06
C THR A 114 1.00 0.92 -33.90
N ALA A 115 0.80 2.21 -33.61
CA ALA A 115 0.05 3.13 -34.48
C ALA A 115 0.74 3.42 -35.83
N LEU A 116 2.07 3.22 -35.90
CA LEU A 116 2.88 3.38 -37.11
C LEU A 116 2.97 2.12 -37.98
N SER A 117 2.26 1.04 -37.64
CA SER A 117 2.25 -0.20 -38.42
C SER A 117 1.63 0.03 -39.82
N PRO A 118 2.29 -0.42 -40.90
CA PRO A 118 1.87 -0.17 -42.28
C PRO A 118 0.52 -0.85 -42.55
N GLY A 119 -0.54 -0.04 -42.60
CA GLY A 119 -1.91 -0.53 -42.79
C GLY A 119 -2.97 0.51 -42.42
N LEU A 120 -2.61 1.49 -41.58
CA LEU A 120 -3.38 2.70 -41.36
C LEU A 120 -2.74 3.82 -42.21
N ASN A 121 -3.45 4.33 -43.22
CA ASN A 121 -3.08 5.55 -43.95
C ASN A 121 -3.83 6.74 -43.34
N PRO A 122 -3.41 7.30 -42.18
CA PRO A 122 -3.95 8.57 -41.74
C PRO A 122 -3.49 9.66 -42.73
N PRO A 123 -4.31 10.68 -43.01
CA PRO A 123 -3.95 11.81 -43.87
C PRO A 123 -3.02 12.79 -43.15
N ILE A 124 -1.95 12.28 -42.53
CA ILE A 124 -0.96 13.03 -41.76
C ILE A 124 0.41 12.62 -42.30
N SER A 125 1.28 13.58 -42.59
CA SER A 125 2.62 13.30 -43.14
C SER A 125 3.41 12.42 -42.19
N HIS A 126 3.91 11.28 -42.70
CA HIS A 126 4.68 10.30 -41.93
C HIS A 126 5.89 10.92 -41.21
N ASP A 127 6.46 11.98 -41.78
CA ASP A 127 7.59 12.74 -41.21
C ASP A 127 7.24 13.42 -39.88
N LEU A 128 6.00 13.88 -39.71
CA LEU A 128 5.57 14.60 -38.51
C LEU A 128 5.41 13.63 -37.33
N ILE A 129 4.92 12.42 -37.62
CA ILE A 129 4.76 11.36 -36.61
C ILE A 129 6.12 10.82 -36.16
N ALA A 130 7.05 10.62 -37.11
CA ALA A 130 8.42 10.18 -36.81
C ALA A 130 9.19 11.22 -35.96
N LEU A 131 9.04 12.51 -36.27
CA LEU A 131 9.71 13.60 -35.53
C LEU A 131 9.17 13.72 -34.09
N VAL A 132 7.87 13.58 -33.88
CA VAL A 132 7.26 13.58 -32.54
C VAL A 132 7.67 12.35 -31.74
N ALA A 133 7.73 11.17 -32.38
CA ALA A 133 8.23 9.94 -31.77
C ALA A 133 9.67 10.10 -31.28
N PHE A 134 10.54 10.63 -32.15
CA PHE A 134 11.94 10.85 -31.84
C PHE A 134 12.14 11.85 -30.69
N LEU A 135 11.40 12.96 -30.68
CA LEU A 135 11.47 13.96 -29.59
C LEU A 135 11.03 13.38 -28.24
N ILE A 136 10.00 12.54 -28.21
CA ILE A 136 9.53 11.90 -26.97
C ILE A 136 10.57 10.90 -26.45
N VAL A 137 11.18 10.10 -27.33
CA VAL A 137 12.22 9.13 -26.94
C VAL A 137 13.49 9.86 -26.47
N ALA A 138 13.91 10.92 -27.16
CA ALA A 138 15.06 11.73 -26.76
C ALA A 138 14.84 12.44 -25.41
N ALA A 139 13.63 12.97 -25.15
CA ALA A 139 13.27 13.56 -23.87
C ALA A 139 13.24 12.53 -22.72
N ALA A 140 12.74 11.32 -22.99
CA ALA A 140 12.74 10.22 -22.04
C ALA A 140 14.18 9.80 -21.68
N LEU A 141 15.07 9.70 -22.68
CA LEU A 141 16.47 9.35 -22.48
C LEU A 141 17.22 10.44 -21.69
N TYR A 142 17.00 11.71 -22.01
CA TYR A 142 17.58 12.86 -21.31
C TYR A 142 17.15 12.90 -19.84
N MET A 143 15.87 12.61 -19.54
CA MET A 143 15.37 12.53 -18.15
C MET A 143 15.97 11.36 -17.36
N VAL A 144 16.16 10.20 -17.98
CA VAL A 144 16.81 9.04 -17.33
C VAL A 144 18.28 9.34 -17.02
N LEU A 145 18.98 10.01 -17.93
CA LEU A 145 20.37 10.41 -17.75
C LEU A 145 20.56 11.52 -16.69
N THR A 146 19.57 12.42 -16.54
CA THR A 146 19.64 13.53 -15.57
C THR A 146 19.09 13.21 -14.18
N ASN A 147 18.29 12.15 -14.01
CA ASN A 147 17.73 11.75 -12.70
C ASN A 147 18.65 10.89 -11.82
N HIS A 148 19.93 10.71 -12.17
CA HIS A 148 20.90 10.06 -11.27
C HIS A 148 21.41 10.98 -10.13
N GLY A 149 20.83 12.16 -9.95
CA GLY A 149 21.21 13.12 -8.91
C GLY A 149 20.40 13.01 -7.60
N GLN A 150 21.05 12.45 -6.58
CA GLN A 150 20.90 12.77 -5.14
C GLN A 150 19.72 12.14 -4.35
N PRO A 151 19.98 11.22 -3.41
CA PRO A 151 19.03 10.92 -2.34
C PRO A 151 18.85 12.17 -1.47
N ARG A 152 17.61 12.68 -1.38
CA ARG A 152 17.25 13.76 -0.43
C ARG A 152 17.41 13.25 1.00
N ILE A 153 18.57 13.50 1.58
CA ILE A 153 18.81 13.50 3.01
C ILE A 153 18.08 14.73 3.57
N TYR A 154 16.98 14.52 4.27
CA TYR A 154 16.38 15.57 5.08
C TYR A 154 17.30 15.83 6.29
N PRO A 155 17.68 17.08 6.59
CA PRO A 155 18.42 17.39 7.79
C PRO A 155 17.55 17.07 9.01
N GLN A 156 18.04 16.12 9.79
CA GLN A 156 17.44 15.65 11.02
C GLN A 156 17.56 16.79 12.05
N SER A 157 16.44 17.46 12.34
CA SER A 157 16.36 18.40 13.45
C SER A 157 16.40 17.58 14.74
N THR A 158 17.54 17.56 15.42
CA THR A 158 17.73 16.91 16.72
C THR A 158 16.83 17.57 17.76
N PRO A 159 15.87 16.85 18.38
CA PRO A 159 15.17 17.35 19.55
C PRO A 159 16.11 17.35 20.77
N PRO A 160 15.84 18.21 21.77
CA PRO A 160 16.70 18.37 22.95
C PRO A 160 16.75 17.08 23.77
N GLN A 161 17.98 16.71 24.16
CA GLN A 161 18.32 15.53 24.94
C GLN A 161 17.58 15.48 26.28
N SER A 162 16.67 14.52 26.42
CA SER A 162 16.32 13.92 27.72
C SER A 162 17.23 12.71 27.95
N SER A 163 17.88 12.66 29.10
CA SER A 163 18.93 11.73 29.56
C SER A 163 19.06 10.36 28.85
N PRO A 164 20.27 10.00 28.36
CA PRO A 164 20.54 8.76 27.67
C PRO A 164 21.10 7.73 28.65
N ASP A 165 20.27 6.98 29.35
CA ASP A 165 20.75 5.69 29.86
C ASP A 165 19.60 4.74 30.20
N LYS A 166 19.73 3.49 29.75
CA LYS A 166 18.81 2.33 29.90
C LYS A 166 17.67 2.11 28.91
N GLN A 167 17.47 2.94 27.89
CA GLN A 167 16.55 2.58 26.79
C GLN A 167 17.29 1.75 25.72
N ARG A 168 17.73 0.53 26.10
CA ARG A 168 18.29 -0.46 25.16
C ARG A 168 17.35 -0.60 23.97
N GLN A 169 17.90 -0.46 22.77
CA GLN A 169 17.16 -0.26 21.52
C GLN A 169 16.23 -1.45 21.22
N PRO A 170 14.91 -1.22 21.06
CA PRO A 170 13.95 -2.28 20.70
C PRO A 170 14.31 -2.97 19.37
N ALA A 171 14.98 -2.25 18.47
CA ALA A 171 15.51 -2.77 17.23
C ALA A 171 16.50 -3.95 17.45
N GLN A 172 17.40 -3.86 18.42
CA GLN A 172 18.41 -4.90 18.69
C GLN A 172 17.76 -6.17 19.26
N LEU A 173 16.78 -6.01 20.15
CA LEU A 173 16.02 -7.15 20.71
C LEU A 173 15.26 -7.88 19.60
N SER A 174 14.61 -7.12 18.70
CA SER A 174 13.88 -7.70 17.57
C SER A 174 14.82 -8.44 16.61
N ALA A 175 16.00 -7.89 16.31
CA ALA A 175 16.99 -8.55 15.46
C ALA A 175 17.54 -9.83 16.09
N SER A 176 17.78 -9.83 17.40
CA SER A 176 18.23 -11.01 18.14
C SER A 176 17.18 -12.13 18.11
N ILE A 177 15.91 -11.80 18.37
CA ILE A 177 14.81 -12.77 18.30
C ILE A 177 14.67 -13.33 16.88
N GLU A 178 14.74 -12.49 15.83
CA GLU A 178 14.65 -12.98 14.45
C GLU A 178 15.80 -13.94 14.13
N LYS A 179 17.02 -13.65 14.58
CA LYS A 179 18.17 -14.55 14.42
C LYS A 179 17.95 -15.89 15.12
N GLN A 180 17.40 -15.89 16.34
CA GLN A 180 17.12 -17.12 17.08
C GLN A 180 16.01 -17.96 16.44
N ILE A 181 14.95 -17.32 15.92
CA ILE A 181 13.89 -18.01 15.18
C ILE A 181 14.46 -18.65 13.91
N CYS A 182 15.30 -17.93 13.15
CA CYS A 182 15.98 -18.48 11.97
C CYS A 182 16.86 -19.68 12.33
N GLN A 183 17.58 -19.63 13.46
CA GLN A 183 18.38 -20.76 13.93
C GLN A 183 17.50 -21.96 14.33
N ALA A 184 16.38 -21.71 15.02
CA ALA A 184 15.43 -22.76 15.38
C ALA A 184 14.79 -23.41 14.14
N GLU A 185 14.46 -22.64 13.09
CA GLU A 185 13.98 -23.15 11.81
C GLU A 185 15.00 -24.07 11.13
N GLN A 186 16.27 -23.63 11.03
CA GLN A 186 17.37 -24.42 10.47
C GLN A 186 17.61 -25.71 11.24
N ASN A 187 17.46 -25.68 12.56
CA ASN A 187 17.55 -26.88 13.38
C ASN A 187 16.33 -27.77 13.18
N SER A 188 15.13 -27.20 13.04
CA SER A 188 13.90 -27.98 12.82
C SER A 188 13.89 -28.74 11.48
N THR A 189 14.48 -28.17 10.43
CA THR A 189 14.65 -28.84 9.13
C THR A 189 15.68 -29.96 9.20
N ARG A 190 16.65 -29.87 10.11
CA ARG A 190 17.57 -30.97 10.41
C ARG A 190 16.88 -32.06 11.24
N LEU A 191 15.93 -31.69 12.10
CA LEU A 191 15.16 -32.59 12.96
C LEU A 191 14.22 -33.53 12.22
N GLU A 192 13.72 -33.14 11.06
CA GLU A 192 12.98 -34.04 10.16
C GLU A 192 13.84 -35.26 9.75
N ASN A 193 15.16 -35.09 9.74
CA ASN A 193 16.13 -36.14 9.44
C ASN A 193 16.77 -36.79 10.69
N ASP A 194 16.66 -36.17 11.87
CA ASP A 194 17.26 -36.68 13.12
C ASP A 194 16.40 -36.35 14.36
N PRO A 195 15.50 -37.26 14.77
CA PRO A 195 14.61 -37.07 15.92
C PRO A 195 15.34 -37.06 17.28
N GLN A 196 16.63 -37.44 17.36
CA GLN A 196 17.38 -37.36 18.62
C GLN A 196 17.65 -35.92 19.06
N ASN A 197 17.54 -34.94 18.15
CA ASN A 197 17.75 -33.52 18.46
C ASN A 197 16.52 -32.81 19.06
N ILE A 198 15.41 -33.51 19.33
CA ILE A 198 14.18 -32.91 19.89
C ILE A 198 14.46 -32.20 21.22
N GLY A 199 15.32 -32.78 22.07
CA GLY A 199 15.72 -32.16 23.33
C GLY A 199 16.47 -30.84 23.16
N GLN A 200 17.24 -30.66 22.08
CA GLN A 200 17.92 -29.38 21.80
C GLN A 200 16.93 -28.31 21.31
N LEU A 201 15.98 -28.69 20.45
CA LEU A 201 14.93 -27.78 19.99
C LEU A 201 14.05 -27.33 21.15
N GLN A 202 13.69 -28.24 22.05
CA GLN A 202 12.94 -27.92 23.25
C GLN A 202 13.67 -26.90 24.12
N ARG A 203 14.98 -27.11 24.39
CA ARG A 203 15.80 -26.13 25.14
C ARG A 203 15.91 -24.78 24.42
N GLN A 204 16.00 -24.75 23.10
CA GLN A 204 16.01 -23.51 22.32
C GLN A 204 14.68 -22.76 22.40
N ILE A 205 13.56 -23.49 22.36
CA ILE A 205 12.23 -22.89 22.50
C ILE A 205 12.00 -22.40 23.93
N GLU A 206 12.45 -23.14 24.93
CA GLU A 206 12.48 -22.71 26.32
C GLU A 206 13.35 -21.45 26.52
N ASP A 207 14.44 -21.26 25.76
CA ASP A 207 15.24 -20.01 25.78
C ASP A 207 14.56 -18.84 25.04
N ILE A 208 13.76 -19.14 24.00
CA ILE A 208 13.03 -18.11 23.23
C ILE A 208 11.78 -17.64 23.98
N LEU A 209 11.12 -18.51 24.74
CA LEU A 209 9.90 -18.21 25.50
C LEU A 209 10.04 -16.97 26.43
N PRO A 210 11.10 -16.84 27.27
CA PRO A 210 11.34 -15.64 28.06
C PRO A 210 11.52 -14.37 27.21
N LYS A 211 12.03 -14.48 25.98
CA LYS A 211 12.18 -13.33 25.07
C LYS A 211 10.84 -12.94 24.45
N THR A 212 9.91 -13.89 24.34
CA THR A 212 8.53 -13.58 23.93
C THR A 212 7.72 -12.87 25.02
N SER A 213 8.02 -13.09 26.31
CA SER A 213 7.44 -12.25 27.38
C SER A 213 7.96 -10.82 27.28
N ALA A 214 9.24 -10.62 26.95
CA ALA A 214 9.79 -9.30 26.66
C ALA A 214 9.12 -8.61 25.46
N LEU A 215 8.69 -9.37 24.44
CA LEU A 215 7.90 -8.84 23.32
C LEU A 215 6.48 -8.45 23.75
N THR A 216 5.88 -9.20 24.67
CA THR A 216 4.60 -8.85 25.29
C THR A 216 4.73 -7.56 26.09
N ASP A 217 5.81 -7.41 26.85
CA ASP A 217 6.14 -6.16 27.56
C ASP A 217 6.35 -5.00 26.58
N GLN A 218 6.98 -5.25 25.43
CA GLN A 218 7.13 -4.26 24.37
C GLN A 218 5.76 -3.83 23.82
N MET A 219 4.84 -4.77 23.55
CA MET A 219 3.48 -4.44 23.12
C MET A 219 2.72 -3.62 24.18
N ALA A 220 2.87 -3.98 25.46
CA ALA A 220 2.31 -3.21 26.56
C ALA A 220 2.90 -1.79 26.63
N ARG A 221 4.19 -1.62 26.35
CA ARG A 221 4.85 -0.30 26.23
C ARG A 221 4.31 0.48 25.03
N LEU A 222 4.13 -0.16 23.87
CA LEU A 222 3.55 0.48 22.68
C LEU A 222 2.11 0.92 22.93
N ARG A 223 1.30 0.12 23.63
CA ARG A 223 -0.04 0.53 24.09
C ARG A 223 0.03 1.74 25.01
N LYS A 224 0.92 1.73 26.01
CA LYS A 224 1.14 2.88 26.89
C LYS A 224 1.58 4.13 26.11
N GLN A 225 2.42 3.97 25.08
CA GLN A 225 2.84 5.07 24.22
C GLN A 225 1.70 5.58 23.33
N ALA A 226 0.92 4.70 22.71
CA ALA A 226 -0.26 5.08 21.94
C ALA A 226 -1.30 5.81 22.81
N ALA A 227 -1.55 5.29 24.02
CA ALA A 227 -2.39 5.94 25.02
C ALA A 227 -1.81 7.28 25.49
N PHE A 228 -0.48 7.37 25.67
CA PHE A 228 0.19 8.62 26.01
C PHE A 228 0.05 9.65 24.89
N VAL A 229 0.18 9.25 23.63
CA VAL A 229 -0.04 10.14 22.48
C VAL A 229 -1.48 10.65 22.47
N LYS A 230 -2.46 9.76 22.70
CA LYS A 230 -3.88 10.13 22.85
C LYS A 230 -4.10 11.13 23.98
N ASN A 231 -3.56 10.85 25.17
CA ASN A 231 -3.69 11.71 26.35
C ASN A 231 -2.96 13.04 26.16
N GLY A 232 -1.80 13.04 25.50
CA GLY A 232 -1.05 14.23 25.14
C GLY A 232 -1.83 15.13 24.19
N GLN A 233 -2.53 14.56 23.20
CA GLN A 233 -3.46 15.33 22.37
C GLN A 233 -4.59 15.94 23.18
N LEU A 234 -5.22 15.18 24.08
CA LEU A 234 -6.23 15.70 25.01
C LEU A 234 -5.73 16.88 25.84
N GLN A 235 -4.49 16.80 26.37
CA GLN A 235 -3.89 17.92 27.09
C GLN A 235 -3.59 19.11 26.20
N ARG A 236 -3.13 18.89 24.96
CA ARG A 236 -2.90 19.96 23.98
C ARG A 236 -4.22 20.64 23.61
N ILE A 237 -5.30 19.90 23.40
CA ILE A 237 -6.65 20.44 23.19
C ILE A 237 -7.08 21.29 24.38
N LYS A 238 -6.87 20.81 25.62
CA LYS A 238 -7.16 21.59 26.84
C LYS A 238 -6.33 22.88 26.91
N LYS A 239 -5.03 22.83 26.66
CA LYS A 239 -4.15 24.02 26.65
C LYS A 239 -4.57 25.02 25.57
N LEU A 240 -4.90 24.54 24.38
CA LEU A 240 -5.38 25.38 23.29
C LEU A 240 -6.72 26.03 23.64
N ARG A 241 -7.64 25.29 24.27
CA ARG A 241 -8.90 25.85 24.77
C ARG A 241 -8.66 26.96 25.80
N MET A 242 -7.71 26.78 26.72
CA MET A 242 -7.32 27.81 27.69
C MET A 242 -6.72 29.06 27.01
N ARG A 243 -5.86 28.87 25.99
CA ARG A 243 -5.33 30.00 25.19
C ARG A 243 -6.44 30.71 24.40
N LEU A 244 -7.37 29.96 23.82
CA LEU A 244 -8.52 30.50 23.09
C LEU A 244 -9.41 31.38 24.00
N MET A 245 -9.56 31.01 25.27
CA MET A 245 -10.27 31.83 26.27
C MET A 245 -9.55 33.15 26.60
N ARG A 246 -8.26 33.28 26.30
CA ARG A 246 -7.50 34.53 26.47
C ARG A 246 -7.51 35.41 25.21
N THR A 247 -7.80 34.85 24.05
CA THR A 247 -7.88 35.59 22.77
C THR A 247 -9.07 36.56 22.78
N PRO A 248 -9.03 37.73 22.11
CA PRO A 248 -10.18 38.62 21.96
C PRO A 248 -11.36 37.94 21.26
N PRO A 249 -12.62 38.26 21.62
CA PRO A 249 -13.81 37.56 21.11
C PRO A 249 -13.93 37.58 19.57
N GLU A 250 -13.50 38.65 18.92
CA GLU A 250 -13.53 38.81 17.46
C GLU A 250 -12.65 37.77 16.73
N GLN A 251 -11.55 37.33 17.33
CA GLN A 251 -10.60 36.39 16.71
C GLN A 251 -10.84 34.93 17.13
N ARG A 252 -11.57 34.69 18.23
CA ARG A 252 -11.83 33.33 18.76
C ARG A 252 -12.51 32.42 17.74
N ALA A 253 -13.50 32.93 17.02
CA ALA A 253 -14.27 32.14 16.06
C ALA A 253 -13.40 31.65 14.88
N ALA A 254 -12.55 32.51 14.34
CA ALA A 254 -11.65 32.17 13.24
C ALA A 254 -10.58 31.14 13.66
N VAL A 255 -9.97 31.33 14.84
CA VAL A 255 -8.99 30.38 15.39
C VAL A 255 -9.63 29.03 15.70
N ALA A 256 -10.82 29.01 16.30
CA ALA A 256 -11.56 27.79 16.58
C ALA A 256 -11.95 27.03 15.30
N ALA A 257 -12.38 27.75 14.26
CA ALA A 257 -12.72 27.15 12.97
C ALA A 257 -11.50 26.52 12.28
N ASN A 258 -10.37 27.23 12.26
CA ASN A 258 -9.12 26.72 11.71
C ASN A 258 -8.60 25.51 12.48
N MET A 259 -8.71 25.52 13.81
CA MET A 259 -8.37 24.37 14.64
C MET A 259 -9.26 23.16 14.33
N LYS A 260 -10.59 23.37 14.30
CA LYS A 260 -11.55 22.30 14.00
C LYS A 260 -11.29 21.70 12.61
N LYS A 261 -10.96 22.53 11.62
CA LYS A 261 -10.61 22.09 10.26
C LYS A 261 -9.31 21.28 10.26
N ALA A 262 -8.25 21.78 10.88
CA ALA A 262 -6.97 21.05 10.99
C ALA A 262 -7.15 19.70 11.69
N TYR A 263 -7.88 19.64 12.81
CA TYR A 263 -8.19 18.39 13.52
C TYR A 263 -8.98 17.41 12.65
N LYS A 264 -10.02 17.90 11.96
CA LYS A 264 -10.87 17.07 11.09
C LYS A 264 -10.11 16.51 9.87
N GLU A 265 -9.24 17.31 9.27
CA GLU A 265 -8.42 16.90 8.12
C GLU A 265 -7.42 15.81 8.50
N LEU A 266 -6.89 15.84 9.72
CA LEU A 266 -5.84 14.92 10.15
C LEU A 266 -6.35 13.53 10.56
N LYS A 267 -7.66 13.39 10.80
CA LYS A 267 -8.32 12.13 11.23
C LYS A 267 -7.50 11.38 12.30
N PHE A 268 -6.94 12.12 13.25
CA PHE A 268 -6.00 11.57 14.21
C PHE A 268 -6.66 10.59 15.17
N ASP A 269 -7.88 10.89 15.62
CA ASP A 269 -8.64 10.04 16.52
C ASP A 269 -8.83 8.64 15.90
N ASP A 270 -9.36 8.59 14.66
CA ASP A 270 -9.53 7.34 13.92
C ASP A 270 -8.20 6.58 13.75
N ARG A 271 -7.10 7.29 13.46
CA ARG A 271 -5.79 6.66 13.24
C ARG A 271 -5.21 6.09 14.54
N ILE A 272 -5.33 6.82 15.64
CA ILE A 272 -4.85 6.37 16.96
C ILE A 272 -5.69 5.19 17.44
N GLU A 273 -7.01 5.23 17.27
CA GLU A 273 -7.91 4.14 17.63
C GLU A 273 -7.63 2.87 16.81
N ARG A 274 -7.46 2.99 15.49
CA ARG A 274 -7.05 1.86 14.64
C ARG A 274 -5.71 1.28 15.06
N LEU A 275 -4.79 2.14 15.49
CA LEU A 275 -3.47 1.73 15.92
C LEU A 275 -3.51 1.01 17.27
N ASP A 276 -4.27 1.52 18.23
CA ASP A 276 -4.50 0.86 19.52
C ASP A 276 -5.18 -0.51 19.32
N TYR A 277 -6.20 -0.57 18.47
CA TYR A 277 -6.83 -1.83 18.07
C TYR A 277 -5.85 -2.80 17.40
N ALA A 278 -5.01 -2.32 16.48
CA ALA A 278 -4.01 -3.15 15.83
C ALA A 278 -3.00 -3.73 16.83
N VAL A 279 -2.51 -2.93 17.78
CA VAL A 279 -1.59 -3.39 18.83
C VAL A 279 -2.30 -4.37 19.78
N ALA A 280 -3.58 -4.13 20.08
CA ALA A 280 -4.38 -5.04 20.89
C ALA A 280 -4.54 -6.43 20.27
N GLU A 281 -4.88 -6.44 18.98
CA GLU A 281 -5.06 -7.65 18.21
C GLU A 281 -3.74 -8.40 18.01
N THR A 282 -2.61 -7.70 17.83
CA THR A 282 -1.30 -8.38 17.74
C THR A 282 -0.89 -9.00 19.07
N GLU A 283 -1.12 -8.32 20.19
CA GLU A 283 -0.85 -8.88 21.51
C GLU A 283 -1.65 -10.17 21.74
N LYS A 284 -2.94 -10.16 21.40
CA LYS A 284 -3.79 -11.35 21.46
C LYS A 284 -3.21 -12.49 20.61
N ARG A 285 -2.83 -12.20 19.35
CA ARG A 285 -2.23 -13.19 18.45
C ARG A 285 -0.91 -13.75 18.95
N VAL A 286 -0.08 -12.94 19.61
CA VAL A 286 1.19 -13.38 20.23
C VAL A 286 0.89 -14.34 21.39
N ARG A 287 -0.05 -14.00 22.27
CA ARG A 287 -0.47 -14.91 23.36
C ARG A 287 -1.04 -16.22 22.83
N ASP A 288 -1.92 -16.16 21.84
CA ASP A 288 -2.49 -17.35 21.21
C ASP A 288 -1.41 -18.21 20.56
N CYS A 289 -0.42 -17.57 19.93
CA CYS A 289 0.73 -18.24 19.33
C CYS A 289 1.55 -19.00 20.39
N LEU A 290 1.80 -18.35 21.53
CA LEU A 290 2.56 -18.90 22.65
C LEU A 290 1.84 -20.06 23.35
N ASN A 291 0.54 -19.91 23.60
CA ASN A 291 -0.27 -20.97 24.20
C ASN A 291 -0.30 -22.22 23.31
N ARG A 292 -0.45 -22.04 22.00
CA ARG A 292 -0.42 -23.14 21.04
C ARG A 292 0.97 -23.78 20.93
N SER A 293 2.05 -23.00 20.96
CA SER A 293 3.40 -23.59 20.93
C SER A 293 3.66 -24.45 22.17
N ILE A 294 3.18 -24.04 23.35
CA ILE A 294 3.28 -24.85 24.58
C ILE A 294 2.45 -26.13 24.44
N GLN A 295 1.23 -26.06 23.92
CA GLN A 295 0.39 -27.24 23.68
C GLN A 295 1.05 -28.23 22.72
N LEU A 296 1.60 -27.73 21.61
CA LEU A 296 2.29 -28.57 20.61
C LEU A 296 3.57 -29.18 21.15
N LEU A 297 4.31 -28.43 21.98
CA LEU A 297 5.50 -28.93 22.66
C LEU A 297 5.14 -30.09 23.60
N ASN A 298 4.08 -29.94 24.41
CA ASN A 298 3.59 -30.98 25.30
C ASN A 298 3.05 -32.21 24.55
N ALA A 299 2.51 -32.01 23.35
CA ALA A 299 2.03 -33.09 22.48
C ALA A 299 3.13 -33.78 21.68
N GLY A 300 4.36 -33.25 21.66
CA GLY A 300 5.44 -33.76 20.81
C GLY A 300 5.23 -33.54 19.30
N ASP A 301 4.29 -32.68 18.89
CA ASP A 301 4.02 -32.39 17.48
C ASP A 301 5.05 -31.40 16.91
N THR A 302 6.16 -31.95 16.43
CA THR A 302 7.27 -31.18 15.85
C THR A 302 6.85 -30.42 14.58
N ALA A 303 6.04 -31.03 13.71
CA ALA A 303 5.56 -30.39 12.48
C ALA A 303 4.61 -29.20 12.78
N GLY A 304 3.76 -29.34 13.79
CA GLY A 304 2.95 -28.24 14.32
C GLY A 304 3.82 -27.09 14.83
N LEU A 305 4.88 -27.41 15.58
CA LEU A 305 5.80 -26.44 16.16
C LEU A 305 6.51 -25.59 15.09
N ILE A 306 6.97 -26.21 14.01
CA ILE A 306 7.60 -25.51 12.86
C ILE A 306 6.64 -24.49 12.25
N ARG A 307 5.40 -24.91 11.96
CA ARG A 307 4.36 -24.02 11.42
C ARG A 307 4.05 -22.86 12.36
N MET A 308 4.15 -23.09 13.68
CA MET A 308 3.97 -22.05 14.68
C MET A 308 5.14 -21.07 14.75
N LEU A 309 6.39 -21.52 14.60
CA LEU A 309 7.57 -20.65 14.50
C LEU A 309 7.46 -19.71 13.29
N ASP A 310 7.07 -20.23 12.14
CA ASP A 310 6.81 -19.42 10.93
C ASP A 310 5.74 -18.35 11.18
N ARG A 311 4.68 -18.71 11.90
CA ARG A 311 3.62 -17.76 12.27
C ARG A 311 4.13 -16.69 13.24
N ALA A 312 4.92 -17.07 14.24
CA ALA A 312 5.56 -16.14 15.17
C ALA A 312 6.46 -15.14 14.44
N ARG A 313 7.24 -15.61 13.46
CA ARG A 313 8.10 -14.76 12.61
C ARG A 313 7.31 -13.72 11.81
N ARG A 314 6.20 -14.15 11.17
CA ARG A 314 5.30 -13.23 10.45
C ARG A 314 4.71 -12.18 11.40
N LEU A 315 4.31 -12.58 12.61
CA LEU A 315 3.82 -11.67 13.64
C LEU A 315 4.90 -10.66 14.08
N GLN A 316 6.15 -11.11 14.26
CA GLN A 316 7.26 -10.24 14.63
C GLN A 316 7.54 -9.16 13.57
N ARG A 317 7.59 -9.53 12.29
CA ARG A 317 7.74 -8.55 11.20
C ARG A 317 6.59 -7.55 11.15
N HIS A 318 5.38 -8.01 11.44
CA HIS A 318 4.23 -7.12 11.52
C HIS A 318 4.35 -6.15 12.70
N ASN A 319 4.83 -6.61 13.86
CA ASN A 319 5.08 -5.79 15.03
C ASN A 319 6.17 -4.72 14.77
N GLN A 320 7.26 -5.07 14.11
CA GLN A 320 8.28 -4.11 13.68
C GLN A 320 7.68 -3.02 12.77
N LYS A 321 6.81 -3.41 11.82
CA LYS A 321 6.10 -2.44 10.98
C LYS A 321 5.20 -1.53 11.80
N LEU A 322 4.44 -2.06 12.76
CA LEU A 322 3.59 -1.26 13.64
C LEU A 322 4.44 -0.26 14.45
N GLU A 323 5.56 -0.67 15.00
CA GLU A 323 6.48 0.20 15.73
C GLU A 323 6.97 1.37 14.86
N THR A 324 7.39 1.11 13.62
CA THR A 324 7.79 2.19 12.69
C THR A 324 6.64 3.15 12.36
N VAL A 325 5.40 2.65 12.27
CA VAL A 325 4.22 3.48 12.01
C VAL A 325 3.88 4.34 13.23
N ILE A 326 4.03 3.80 14.44
CA ILE A 326 3.86 4.53 15.71
C ILE A 326 4.86 5.68 15.78
N GLU A 327 6.15 5.42 15.57
CA GLU A 327 7.16 6.47 15.69
C GLU A 327 7.04 7.53 14.60
N ARG A 328 6.76 7.15 13.35
CA ARG A 328 6.46 8.15 12.31
C ARG A 328 5.23 9.00 12.65
N SER A 329 4.23 8.42 13.31
CA SER A 329 3.03 9.15 13.71
C SER A 329 3.32 10.11 14.87
N LYS A 330 4.14 9.68 15.83
CA LYS A 330 4.63 10.51 16.94
C LYS A 330 5.50 11.67 16.45
N GLU A 331 6.46 11.42 15.56
CA GLU A 331 7.31 12.46 14.96
C GLU A 331 6.48 13.51 14.21
N LYS A 332 5.52 13.08 13.39
CA LYS A 332 4.59 14.00 12.69
C LYS A 332 3.78 14.85 13.67
N LEU A 333 3.36 14.27 14.79
CA LEU A 333 2.62 14.98 15.83
C LEU A 333 3.46 15.97 16.62
N ILE A 334 4.74 15.72 16.78
CA ILE A 334 5.68 16.68 17.38
C ILE A 334 5.93 17.81 16.38
N GLY A 335 6.31 17.49 15.14
CA GLY A 335 6.60 18.50 14.12
C GLY A 335 5.42 19.43 13.81
N GLN A 336 4.18 18.93 13.75
CA GLN A 336 3.00 19.76 13.56
C GLN A 336 2.71 20.68 14.76
N TYR A 337 3.00 20.22 15.97
CA TYR A 337 2.85 21.03 17.17
C TYR A 337 3.86 22.18 17.18
N ASP A 338 5.11 21.89 16.84
CA ASP A 338 6.18 22.90 16.78
C ASP A 338 5.89 23.94 15.70
N GLN A 339 5.42 23.51 14.52
CA GLN A 339 4.97 24.42 13.46
C GLN A 339 3.82 25.32 13.91
N PHE A 340 2.85 24.75 14.65
CA PHE A 340 1.74 25.53 15.19
C PHE A 340 2.22 26.56 16.21
N GLU A 341 3.08 26.18 17.16
CA GLU A 341 3.63 27.14 18.14
C GLU A 341 4.43 28.25 17.46
N GLN A 342 5.27 27.93 16.47
CA GLN A 342 5.99 28.94 15.70
C GLN A 342 5.05 29.90 14.95
N SER A 343 3.95 29.39 14.36
CA SER A 343 2.97 30.24 13.67
C SER A 343 2.26 31.20 14.62
N GLN A 344 1.99 30.77 15.86
CA GLN A 344 1.39 31.61 16.89
C GLN A 344 2.36 32.68 17.34
N SER A 345 3.61 32.32 17.67
CA SER A 345 4.63 33.29 18.09
C SER A 345 4.86 34.37 17.04
N ARG A 346 4.92 34.02 15.75
CA ARG A 346 5.06 34.98 14.65
C ARG A 346 3.87 35.95 14.57
N ASN A 347 2.65 35.48 14.86
CA ASN A 347 1.47 36.34 14.83
C ASN A 347 1.43 37.31 16.01
N TYR A 348 1.87 36.89 17.20
CA TYR A 348 2.01 37.79 18.35
C TYR A 348 3.01 38.90 18.09
N THR A 349 4.21 38.58 17.58
CA THR A 349 5.22 39.60 17.24
C THR A 349 4.71 40.60 16.19
N LYS A 350 3.93 40.14 15.20
CA LYS A 350 3.32 41.04 14.19
C LYS A 350 2.24 41.96 14.78
N GLN A 351 1.51 41.51 15.81
CA GLN A 351 0.50 42.33 16.48
C GLN A 351 1.15 43.38 17.39
N GLU A 352 2.22 43.01 18.10
CA GLU A 352 2.99 43.91 18.98
C GLU A 352 3.61 45.07 18.18
N ILE A 353 4.25 44.77 17.04
CA ILE A 353 4.82 45.79 16.14
C ILE A 353 3.74 46.74 15.56
N LYS A 354 2.51 46.25 15.34
CA LYS A 354 1.40 47.08 14.86
C LYS A 354 0.78 47.96 15.96
N GLY A 355 0.91 47.56 17.23
CA GLY A 355 0.41 48.32 18.37
C GLY A 355 1.27 49.54 18.69
N ASP A 356 2.59 49.44 18.50
CA ASP A 356 3.57 50.48 18.84
C ASP A 356 3.64 51.63 17.82
N ASN A 357 3.07 51.44 16.62
CA ASN A 357 3.00 52.45 15.56
C ASN A 357 1.68 53.25 15.56
N ARG A 358 0.94 53.24 16.67
CA ARG A 358 -0.27 54.04 16.89
C ARG A 358 -0.07 54.91 18.12
#